data_AF-A0A958JYE3-F1
#
_entry.id   AF-A0A958JYE3-F1
#
_cell.length_a   1.000
_cell.length_b   1.000
_cell.length_c   1.000
_cell.angle_alpha   90.00
_cell.angle_beta   90.00
_cell.angle_gamma   90.00
#
_symmetry.space_group_name_H-M   'P 1'
#
loop_
_entity.id
_entity.type
_entity.pdbx_description
1 polymer ?
#
loop_
_entity_poly.entity_id
_entity_poly.type
_entity_poly.pdbx_seq_one_letter_code
_entity_poly.pdbx_strand_id
1 'polypeptide(L)'
;MISGSSNHSTRAGTYISQPTGYRAFIPAPLPPEPSVDLSEELQVLLSKADRCLGRLDGSIQTLPNSDLFVFMYVRKEAVLSSQIEGTQSSLQDVLAAEAKMLNPDTPKDVDEVINYVRAMNFGLNKLEE
;
A
#
# COMPACT_ATOMS: atom_id res chain seq x y z
N MET A 1 0.54 -37.97 -26.49
CA MET A 1 -0.19 -36.76 -26.90
C MET A 1 -1.41 -36.60 -26.00
N ILE A 2 -1.32 -35.73 -24.99
CA ILE A 2 -2.47 -35.02 -24.41
C ILE A 2 -1.92 -33.63 -24.08
N SER A 3 -2.22 -32.66 -24.94
CA SER A 3 -1.87 -31.27 -24.77
C SER A 3 -2.78 -30.66 -23.69
N GLY A 4 -2.26 -30.54 -22.47
CA GLY A 4 -2.90 -29.75 -21.41
C GLY A 4 -2.66 -28.27 -21.69
N SER A 5 -3.58 -27.62 -22.41
CA SER A 5 -3.58 -26.16 -22.53
C SER A 5 -4.03 -25.57 -21.18
N SER A 6 -3.08 -25.25 -20.31
CA SER A 6 -3.32 -24.44 -19.12
C SER A 6 -3.74 -23.04 -19.57
N ASN A 7 -5.05 -22.78 -19.54
CA ASN A 7 -5.63 -21.51 -19.93
C ASN A 7 -5.32 -20.47 -18.83
N HIS A 8 -4.11 -19.90 -18.84
CA HIS A 8 -3.73 -18.84 -17.92
C HIS A 8 -4.42 -17.54 -18.36
N SER A 9 -5.29 -17.01 -17.50
CA SER A 9 -6.00 -15.75 -17.75
C SER A 9 -5.02 -14.62 -18.01
N THR A 10 -5.10 -14.00 -19.19
CA THR A 10 -4.27 -12.85 -19.58
C THR A 10 -4.86 -11.52 -19.12
N ARG A 11 -5.96 -11.54 -18.33
CA ARG A 11 -6.70 -10.34 -17.92
C ARG A 11 -5.84 -9.37 -17.10
N ALA A 12 -4.89 -9.88 -16.31
CA ALA A 12 -3.97 -9.04 -15.55
C ALA A 12 -2.77 -8.56 -16.37
N GLY A 13 -2.44 -9.24 -17.48
CA GLY A 13 -1.23 -9.02 -18.26
C GLY A 13 -0.61 -10.32 -18.74
N THR A 14 0.57 -10.22 -19.36
CA THR A 14 1.30 -11.35 -19.96
C THR A 14 2.78 -11.27 -19.68
N TYR A 15 3.46 -12.43 -19.63
CA TYR A 15 4.92 -12.47 -19.61
C TYR A 15 5.47 -12.44 -21.03
N ILE A 16 6.34 -11.48 -21.32
CA ILE A 16 7.01 -11.31 -22.62
C ILE A 16 8.51 -11.52 -22.46
N SER A 17 9.10 -12.33 -23.33
CA SER A 17 10.55 -12.53 -23.41
C SER A 17 11.23 -11.26 -23.95
N GLN A 18 12.21 -10.77 -23.21
CA GLN A 18 12.95 -9.56 -23.54
C GLN A 18 14.21 -9.90 -24.34
N PRO A 19 14.74 -8.95 -25.16
CA PRO A 19 15.90 -9.20 -26.00
C PRO A 19 17.16 -9.68 -25.25
N THR A 20 17.29 -9.33 -23.97
CA THR A 20 18.41 -9.73 -23.11
C THR A 20 18.19 -11.06 -22.38
N GLY A 21 17.13 -11.81 -22.71
CA GLY A 21 16.92 -13.19 -22.28
C GLY A 21 16.10 -13.38 -20.99
N TYR A 22 15.69 -12.32 -20.30
CA TYR A 22 14.75 -12.40 -19.17
C TYR A 22 13.29 -12.31 -19.64
N ARG A 23 12.33 -12.68 -18.78
CA ARG A 23 10.90 -12.44 -19.03
C ARG A 23 10.41 -11.29 -18.17
N ALA A 24 9.70 -10.34 -18.77
CA ALA A 24 9.03 -9.26 -18.04
C ALA A 24 7.52 -9.50 -18.02
N PHE A 25 6.87 -9.22 -16.90
CA PHE A 25 5.42 -9.12 -16.86
C PHE A 25 4.99 -7.77 -17.40
N ILE A 26 4.14 -7.77 -18.44
CA ILE A 26 3.55 -6.57 -19.03
C ILE A 26 2.08 -6.55 -18.62
N PRO A 27 1.66 -5.60 -17.76
CA PRO A 27 0.27 -5.47 -17.34
C PRO A 27 -0.66 -5.21 -18.53
N ALA A 28 -1.88 -5.74 -18.46
CA ALA A 28 -2.92 -5.37 -19.41
C ALA A 28 -3.32 -3.89 -19.18
N PRO A 29 -3.69 -3.14 -20.23
CA PRO A 29 -4.14 -1.76 -20.07
C PRO A 29 -5.42 -1.69 -19.22
N LEU A 30 -5.59 -0.60 -18.49
CA LEU A 30 -6.84 -0.27 -17.81
C LEU A 30 -7.73 0.58 -18.73
N PRO A 31 -9.08 0.42 -18.69
CA PRO A 31 -9.83 -0.48 -17.82
C PRO A 31 -9.74 -1.96 -18.24
N PRO A 32 -9.94 -2.91 -17.31
CA PRO A 32 -9.85 -4.34 -17.61
C PRO A 32 -11.01 -4.80 -18.50
N GLU A 33 -10.72 -5.75 -19.40
CA GLU A 33 -11.71 -6.43 -20.24
C GLU A 33 -11.78 -7.94 -19.90
N PRO A 34 -12.95 -8.51 -19.59
CA PRO A 34 -14.21 -7.80 -19.34
C PRO A 34 -14.11 -6.90 -18.10
N SER A 35 -15.00 -5.91 -18.05
CA SER A 35 -15.11 -4.95 -16.94
C SER A 35 -15.18 -5.64 -15.58
N VAL A 36 -14.89 -4.90 -14.52
CA VAL A 36 -15.07 -5.40 -13.15
C VAL A 36 -16.55 -5.77 -12.96
N ASP A 37 -16.78 -7.00 -12.50
CA ASP A 37 -18.12 -7.47 -12.18
C ASP A 37 -18.58 -6.84 -10.86
N LEU A 38 -19.55 -5.93 -10.95
CA LEU A 38 -20.14 -5.24 -9.80
C LEU A 38 -21.31 -6.06 -9.25
N SER A 39 -21.01 -7.27 -8.78
CA SER A 39 -22.01 -8.17 -8.21
C SER A 39 -22.75 -7.54 -7.02
N GLU A 40 -23.95 -8.07 -6.71
CA GLU A 40 -24.72 -7.60 -5.54
C GLU A 40 -23.89 -7.70 -4.25
N GLU A 41 -23.11 -8.76 -4.08
CA GLU A 41 -22.22 -8.92 -2.93
C GLU A 41 -21.14 -7.82 -2.88
N LEU A 42 -20.50 -7.51 -4.02
CA LEU A 42 -19.49 -6.45 -4.08
C LEU A 42 -20.10 -5.09 -3.75
N GLN A 43 -21.30 -4.80 -4.25
CA GLN A 43 -22.02 -3.55 -3.94
C GLN A 43 -22.35 -3.43 -2.45
N VAL A 44 -22.77 -4.52 -1.80
CA VAL A 44 -23.01 -4.57 -0.35
C VAL A 44 -21.71 -4.34 0.43
N LEU A 45 -20.60 -4.94 0.01
CA LEU A 45 -19.29 -4.73 0.65
C LEU A 45 -18.78 -3.30 0.47
N LEU A 46 -18.95 -2.72 -0.72
CA LEU A 46 -18.61 -1.32 -1.00
C LEU A 46 -19.41 -0.38 -0.09
N SER A 47 -20.73 -0.58 -0.01
CA SER A 47 -21.60 0.21 0.86
C SER A 47 -21.21 0.13 2.35
N LYS A 48 -20.75 -1.05 2.80
CA LYS A 48 -20.23 -1.23 4.17
C LYS A 48 -18.90 -0.49 4.37
N ALA A 49 -18.00 -0.55 3.39
CA ALA A 49 -16.73 0.16 3.42
C ALA A 49 -16.94 1.68 3.49
N ASP A 50 -17.80 2.23 2.63
CA ASP A 50 -18.14 3.66 2.61
C ASP A 50 -18.72 4.12 3.95
N ARG A 51 -19.62 3.34 4.55
CA ARG A 51 -20.16 3.65 5.88
C ARG A 51 -19.07 3.66 6.96
N CYS A 52 -18.11 2.74 6.91
CA CYS A 52 -17.00 2.70 7.86
C CYS A 52 -16.07 3.91 7.68
N LEU A 53 -15.76 4.29 6.44
CA LEU A 53 -14.99 5.49 6.12
C LEU A 53 -15.70 6.76 6.60
N GLY A 54 -17.00 6.91 6.33
CA GLY A 54 -17.77 8.06 6.80
C GLY A 54 -17.85 8.14 8.33
N ARG A 55 -17.89 6.99 9.04
CA ARG A 55 -17.80 6.97 10.49
C ARG A 55 -16.44 7.41 11.00
N LEU A 56 -15.35 7.02 10.33
CA LEU A 56 -14.00 7.46 10.67
C LEU A 56 -13.88 8.98 10.48
N ASP A 57 -14.31 9.49 9.33
CA ASP A 57 -14.31 10.92 9.00
C ASP A 57 -15.11 11.75 10.03
N GLY A 58 -16.31 11.30 10.39
CA GLY A 58 -17.09 11.95 11.45
C GLY A 58 -16.45 11.87 12.84
N SER A 59 -15.72 10.78 13.14
CA SER A 59 -15.09 10.60 14.47
C SER A 59 -13.90 11.55 14.66
N ILE A 60 -13.08 11.74 13.62
CA ILE A 60 -11.88 12.59 13.70
C ILE A 60 -12.23 14.07 13.90
N GLN A 61 -13.43 14.53 13.50
CA GLN A 61 -13.89 15.92 13.71
C GLN A 61 -14.04 16.31 15.19
N THR A 62 -14.15 15.32 16.09
CA THR A 62 -14.27 15.56 17.54
C THR A 62 -12.94 15.49 18.28
N LEU A 63 -11.85 15.15 17.59
CA LEU A 63 -10.53 15.05 18.20
C LEU A 63 -9.94 16.45 18.41
N PRO A 64 -9.29 16.72 19.57
CA PRO A 64 -8.67 18.01 19.84
C PRO A 64 -7.53 18.36 18.86
N ASN A 65 -6.86 17.33 18.35
CA ASN A 65 -5.78 17.45 17.36
C ASN A 65 -5.78 16.20 16.47
N SER A 66 -6.43 16.31 15.32
CA SER A 66 -6.47 15.25 14.30
C SER A 66 -5.09 14.92 13.74
N ASP A 67 -4.23 15.92 13.60
CA ASP A 67 -2.92 15.77 12.98
C ASP A 67 -2.01 14.86 13.80
N LEU A 68 -2.03 15.02 15.14
CA LEU A 68 -1.29 14.14 16.04
C LEU A 68 -1.77 12.68 15.96
N PHE A 69 -3.08 12.48 15.79
CA PHE A 69 -3.66 11.15 15.62
C PHE A 69 -3.21 10.54 14.29
N VAL A 70 -3.39 11.26 13.17
CA VAL A 70 -2.99 10.82 11.83
C VAL A 70 -1.49 10.56 11.77
N PHE A 71 -0.67 11.41 12.38
CA PHE A 71 0.79 11.29 12.44
C PHE A 71 1.24 9.89 12.92
N MET A 72 0.62 9.36 13.97
CA MET A 72 0.95 8.04 14.50
C MET A 72 0.45 6.91 13.59
N TYR A 73 -0.73 7.05 13.01
CA TYR A 73 -1.29 6.03 12.12
C TYR A 73 -0.52 5.90 10.81
N VAL A 74 -0.04 7.02 10.26
CA VAL A 74 0.82 7.04 9.08
C VAL A 74 2.08 6.21 9.31
N ARG A 75 2.76 6.37 10.45
CA ARG A 75 3.95 5.57 10.79
C ARG A 75 3.62 4.11 10.99
N LYS A 76 2.52 3.83 11.67
CA LYS A 76 2.07 2.46 11.89
C LYS A 76 1.76 1.76 10.57
N GLU A 77 1.09 2.44 9.64
CA GLU A 77 0.81 1.93 8.30
C GLU A 77 2.11 1.71 7.52
N ALA A 78 3.02 2.68 7.51
CA ALA A 78 4.32 2.55 6.85
C ALA A 78 5.13 1.35 7.37
N VAL A 79 5.14 1.11 8.69
CA VAL A 79 5.76 -0.08 9.29
C VAL A 79 5.09 -1.36 8.78
N LEU A 80 3.77 -1.45 8.86
CA LEU A 80 3.03 -2.64 8.47
C LEU A 80 3.16 -2.94 6.97
N SER A 81 3.16 -1.89 6.14
CA SER A 81 3.33 -1.98 4.68
C SER A 81 4.74 -2.45 4.33
N SER A 82 5.77 -1.84 4.94
CA SER A 82 7.16 -2.23 4.73
C SER A 82 7.47 -3.66 5.21
N GLN A 83 6.78 -4.13 6.26
CA GLN A 83 6.91 -5.52 6.74
C GLN A 83 6.44 -6.55 5.71
N ILE A 84 5.50 -6.21 4.82
CA ILE A 84 5.10 -7.07 3.70
C ILE A 84 6.26 -7.24 2.71
N GLU A 85 7.09 -6.20 2.56
CA GLU A 85 8.28 -6.19 1.70
C GLU A 85 9.52 -6.82 2.39
N GLY A 86 9.40 -7.17 3.67
CA GLY A 86 10.40 -7.92 4.42
C GLY A 86 11.15 -7.13 5.49
N THR A 87 10.78 -5.86 5.75
CA THR A 87 11.43 -5.09 6.81
C THR A 87 11.13 -5.66 8.21
N GLN A 88 12.05 -5.46 9.13
CA GLN A 88 12.00 -5.95 10.51
C GLN A 88 11.82 -4.82 11.53
N SER A 89 11.80 -3.57 11.06
CA SER A 89 11.56 -2.37 11.88
C SER A 89 10.22 -2.42 12.62
N SER A 90 10.24 -1.99 13.88
CA SER A 90 9.04 -1.73 14.67
C SER A 90 8.66 -0.25 14.67
N LEU A 91 7.44 0.06 15.14
CA LEU A 91 7.03 1.45 15.34
C LEU A 91 7.92 2.19 16.34
N GLN A 92 8.45 1.50 17.35
CA GLN A 92 9.35 2.10 18.33
C GLN A 92 10.68 2.49 17.69
N ASP A 93 11.21 1.64 16.80
CA ASP A 93 12.46 1.91 16.09
C ASP A 93 12.33 3.16 15.21
N VAL A 94 11.22 3.28 14.49
CA VAL A 94 10.92 4.46 13.65
C VAL A 94 10.84 5.73 14.49
N LEU A 95 10.10 5.70 15.61
CA LEU A 95 9.99 6.86 16.49
C LEU A 95 11.34 7.24 17.13
N ALA A 96 12.12 6.24 17.55
CA ALA A 96 13.45 6.46 18.11
C ALA A 96 14.40 7.08 17.07
N ALA A 97 14.37 6.59 15.83
CA ALA A 97 15.16 7.14 14.74
C ALA A 97 14.78 8.58 14.40
N GLU A 98 13.48 8.89 14.32
CA GLU A 98 13.01 10.27 14.11
C GLU A 98 13.42 11.22 15.25
N ALA A 99 13.41 10.72 16.48
CA ALA A 99 13.89 11.45 17.67
C ALA A 99 15.43 11.51 17.76
N LYS A 100 16.16 10.93 16.80
CA LYS A 100 17.64 10.82 16.80
C LYS A 100 18.18 10.07 18.03
N MET A 101 17.41 9.13 18.55
CA MET A 101 17.74 8.24 19.67
C MET A 101 18.06 6.83 19.16
N LEU A 102 18.96 6.73 18.18
CA LEU A 102 19.34 5.46 17.59
C LEU A 102 20.21 4.64 18.56
N ASN A 103 19.94 3.35 18.65
CA ASN A 103 20.73 2.40 19.43
C ASN A 103 21.51 1.47 18.47
N PRO A 104 22.59 0.81 18.93
CA PRO A 104 23.32 -0.16 18.12
C PRO A 104 22.44 -1.31 17.58
N ASP A 105 21.35 -1.61 18.29
CA ASP A 105 20.39 -2.67 17.97
C ASP A 105 19.26 -2.20 17.03
N THR A 106 19.22 -0.91 16.66
CA THR A 106 18.19 -0.40 15.76
C THR A 106 18.30 -1.08 14.39
N PRO A 107 17.19 -1.62 13.84
CA PRO A 107 17.19 -2.24 12.53
C PRO A 107 17.69 -1.28 11.44
N LYS A 108 18.51 -1.79 10.52
CA LYS A 108 19.10 -0.98 9.44
C LYS A 108 18.06 -0.54 8.39
N ASP A 109 16.91 -1.19 8.34
CA ASP A 109 15.82 -0.92 7.41
C ASP A 109 14.83 0.14 7.93
N VAL A 110 15.07 0.74 9.10
CA VAL A 110 14.25 1.85 9.62
C VAL A 110 14.19 3.01 8.63
N ASP A 111 15.29 3.27 7.92
CA ASP A 111 15.35 4.31 6.91
C ASP A 111 14.37 4.06 5.75
N GLU A 112 14.06 2.81 5.41
CA GLU A 112 13.07 2.46 4.37
C GLU A 112 11.67 2.89 4.81
N VAL A 113 11.31 2.61 6.06
CA VAL A 113 10.01 3.02 6.63
C VAL A 113 9.90 4.55 6.73
N ILE A 114 10.98 5.23 7.12
CA ILE A 114 11.01 6.70 7.16
C ILE A 114 10.85 7.27 5.75
N ASN A 115 11.52 6.67 4.76
CA ASN A 115 11.41 7.09 3.37
C ASN A 115 10.00 6.88 2.80
N TYR A 116 9.30 5.81 3.19
CA TYR A 116 7.89 5.60 2.87
C TYR A 116 7.03 6.78 3.37
N VAL A 117 7.15 7.14 4.65
CA VAL A 117 6.40 8.26 5.25
C VAL A 117 6.72 9.58 4.52
N ARG A 118 7.99 9.82 4.21
CA ARG A 118 8.42 11.02 3.46
C ARG A 118 7.82 11.05 2.05
N ALA A 119 7.87 9.93 1.32
CA ALA A 119 7.35 9.83 -0.03
C ALA A 119 5.83 10.06 -0.08
N MET A 120 5.09 9.48 0.88
CA MET A 120 3.66 9.70 0.99
C MET A 120 3.30 11.17 1.25
N ASN A 121 3.95 11.80 2.24
CA ASN A 121 3.72 13.22 2.55
C ASN A 121 4.10 14.12 1.37
N PHE A 122 5.19 13.80 0.67
CA PHE A 122 5.56 14.50 -0.55
C PHE A 122 4.47 14.39 -1.62
N GLY A 123 3.94 13.18 -1.85
CA GLY A 123 2.84 12.95 -2.80
C GLY A 123 1.57 13.72 -2.43
N LEU A 124 1.19 13.73 -1.15
CA LEU A 124 0.03 14.50 -0.66
C LEU A 124 0.20 16.00 -0.92
N ASN A 125 1.36 16.57 -0.60
CA ASN A 125 1.65 17.98 -0.88
C ASN A 125 1.58 18.30 -2.39
N LYS A 126 1.90 17.34 -3.26
CA LYS A 126 1.81 17.49 -4.71
C LYS A 126 0.39 17.44 -5.28
N LEU A 127 -0.60 16.97 -4.53
CA LEU A 127 -1.99 17.00 -4.97
C LEU A 127 -2.65 18.38 -4.80
N GLU A 128 -2.05 19.25 -3.99
CA GLU A 128 -2.54 20.61 -3.75
C GLU A 128 -1.98 21.64 -4.76
N GLU A 129 -1.06 21.23 -5.64
CA GLU A 129 -0.50 22.03 -6.75
C GLU A 129 -1.37 21.98 -8.01
#